data_AF-A0A5J4ZCJ6-F1
#
_entry.id   AF-A0A5J4ZCJ6-F1
#
_cell.length_a   1.000
_cell.length_b   1.000
_cell.length_c   1.000
_cell.angle_alpha   90.00
_cell.angle_beta   90.00
_cell.angle_gamma   90.00
#
_symmetry.space_group_name_H-M   'P 1'
#
loop_
_entity.id
_entity.type
_entity.pdbx_description
1 polymer ?
#
loop_
_entity_poly.entity_id
_entity_poly.type
_entity_poly.pdbx_seq_one_letter_code
_entity_poly.pdbx_strand_id
1 'polypeptide(L)'
;MPLMKNLTFNVICTLIFGIEQGPRRDALVDLFQCLLEKHGASPYQDLITCLISIGKDDDASGLSDEEIVGNAIFIMLAGHDTSSVLLTFLIKLFADDPSVCAAVVQEQEEIAKSKALGEVLTWDDLVKMMESSDGDSKDDPSCVLFLQEDPQRY
;
A
#
# COMPACT_ATOMS: atom_id res chain seq x y z
N MET A 1 3.06 7.14 14.44
CA MET A 1 3.28 6.71 13.04
C MET A 1 2.68 7.66 11.98
N PRO A 2 2.80 9.00 12.03
CA PRO A 2 2.22 9.85 10.96
C PRO A 2 2.97 9.73 9.64
N LEU A 3 4.26 9.38 9.68
CA LEU A 3 5.15 9.47 8.51
C LEU A 3 4.85 8.41 7.45
N MET A 4 4.59 7.15 7.86
CA MET A 4 4.22 6.08 6.91
C MET A 4 2.85 6.32 6.26
N LYS A 5 1.89 6.82 7.03
CA LYS A 5 0.56 7.20 6.51
C LYS A 5 0.67 8.29 5.44
N ASN A 6 1.45 9.34 5.71
CA ASN A 6 1.72 10.40 4.74
C ASN A 6 2.44 9.88 3.48
N LEU A 7 3.41 8.97 3.64
CA LEU A 7 4.10 8.38 2.50
C LEU A 7 3.13 7.59 1.61
N THR A 8 2.35 6.68 2.19
CA THR A 8 1.40 5.86 1.44
C THR A 8 0.34 6.70 0.73
N PHE A 9 -0.21 7.72 1.42
CA PHE A 9 -1.15 8.65 0.81
C PHE A 9 -0.56 9.33 -0.43
N ASN A 10 0.68 9.82 -0.34
CA ASN A 10 1.36 10.49 -1.44
C ASN A 10 1.63 9.55 -2.62
N VAL A 11 2.04 8.31 -2.35
CA VAL A 11 2.27 7.29 -3.38
C VAL A 11 0.98 6.98 -4.12
N ILE A 12 -0.11 6.74 -3.40
CA ILE A 12 -1.42 6.46 -4.01
C ILE A 12 -1.92 7.66 -4.82
N CYS A 13 -1.86 8.88 -4.28
CA CYS A 13 -2.25 10.11 -5.00
C CYS A 13 -1.50 10.28 -6.32
N THR A 14 -0.19 10.06 -6.29
CA THR A 14 0.66 10.32 -7.46
C THR A 14 0.53 9.20 -8.49
N LEU A 15 0.62 7.93 -8.07
CA LEU A 15 0.71 6.80 -8.99
C LEU A 15 -0.65 6.31 -9.51
N ILE A 16 -1.68 6.33 -8.67
CA ILE A 16 -3.00 5.82 -9.04
C ILE A 16 -3.86 6.94 -9.62
N PHE A 17 -3.82 8.14 -9.03
CA PHE A 17 -4.69 9.25 -9.43
C PHE A 17 -4.00 10.31 -10.28
N GLY A 18 -2.67 10.27 -10.43
CA GLY A 18 -1.92 11.30 -11.17
C GLY A 18 -2.02 12.69 -10.55
N ILE A 19 -2.29 12.78 -9.24
CA ILE A 19 -2.47 14.04 -8.53
C ILE A 19 -1.14 14.46 -7.90
N GLU A 20 -0.48 15.44 -8.52
CA GLU A 20 0.72 16.07 -7.97
C GLU A 20 0.41 16.99 -6.78
N GLN A 21 1.46 17.43 -6.07
CA GLN A 21 1.30 18.33 -4.92
C GLN A 21 0.60 19.62 -5.33
N GLY A 22 -0.48 19.98 -4.65
CA GLY A 22 -1.22 21.21 -4.92
C GLY A 22 -2.61 21.23 -4.27
N PRO A 23 -3.40 22.29 -4.54
CA PRO A 23 -4.68 22.52 -3.87
C PRO A 23 -5.68 21.37 -4.03
N ARG A 24 -5.61 20.66 -5.18
CA ARG A 24 -6.43 19.48 -5.47
C ARG A 24 -6.08 18.30 -4.57
N ARG A 25 -4.79 18.10 -4.29
CA ARG A 25 -4.33 17.06 -3.36
C ARG A 25 -4.73 17.42 -1.94
N ASP A 26 -4.57 18.68 -1.55
CA ASP A 26 -4.87 19.13 -0.18
C ASP A 26 -6.38 19.00 0.12
N ALA A 27 -7.26 19.33 -0.85
CA ALA A 27 -8.68 19.09 -0.72
C ALA A 27 -9.04 17.59 -0.61
N LEU A 28 -8.29 16.72 -1.29
CA LEU A 28 -8.46 15.26 -1.17
C LEU A 28 -7.98 14.75 0.18
N VAL A 29 -6.88 15.29 0.72
CA VAL A 29 -6.41 15.01 2.09
C VAL A 29 -7.49 15.40 3.09
N ASP A 30 -8.05 16.61 2.98
CA ASP A 30 -9.07 17.12 3.89
C ASP A 30 -10.35 16.26 3.83
N LEU A 31 -10.78 15.88 2.62
CA LEU A 31 -11.91 14.97 2.42
C LEU A 31 -11.64 13.60 3.04
N PHE A 32 -10.47 13.03 2.78
CA PHE A 32 -10.05 11.73 3.28
C PHE A 32 -9.93 11.73 4.81
N GLN A 33 -9.33 12.78 5.37
CA GLN A 33 -9.20 12.93 6.81
C GLN A 33 -10.56 13.16 7.47
N CYS A 34 -11.47 13.90 6.84
CA CYS A 34 -12.85 14.02 7.32
C CYS A 34 -13.58 12.67 7.31
N LEU A 35 -13.40 11.87 6.25
CA LEU A 35 -13.95 10.51 6.17
C LEU A 35 -13.39 9.63 7.28
N LEU A 36 -12.07 9.65 7.49
CA LEU A 36 -11.37 8.90 8.55
C LEU A 36 -11.79 9.35 9.96
N GLU A 37 -11.96 10.66 10.20
CA GLU A 37 -12.38 11.20 11.50
C GLU A 37 -13.84 10.90 11.82
N LYS A 38 -14.70 10.74 10.80
CA LYS A 38 -16.10 10.32 10.95
C LYS A 38 -16.30 8.82 11.22
N HIS A 39 -15.22 8.03 11.42
CA HIS A 39 -15.25 6.61 11.83
C HIS A 39 -15.85 6.33 13.25
N GLY A 40 -16.79 7.15 13.73
CA GLY A 40 -17.67 6.83 14.86
C GLY A 40 -18.99 6.17 14.46
N ALA A 41 -19.37 6.22 13.17
CA ALA A 41 -20.57 5.58 12.65
C ALA A 41 -20.21 4.76 11.40
N SER A 42 -20.10 3.44 11.58
CA SER A 42 -19.89 2.38 10.57
C SER A 42 -19.64 2.85 9.11
N PRO A 43 -18.39 3.18 8.74
CA PRO A 43 -18.02 3.59 7.39
C PRO A 43 -18.26 2.49 6.34
N TYR A 44 -18.28 1.23 6.77
CA TYR A 44 -18.67 0.10 5.93
C TYR A 44 -20.12 0.22 5.44
N GLN A 45 -21.04 0.76 6.24
CA GLN A 45 -22.44 0.88 5.85
C GLN A 45 -22.65 1.97 4.80
N ASP A 46 -22.01 3.13 4.94
CA ASP A 46 -22.16 4.24 4.00
C ASP A 46 -21.49 3.93 2.65
N LEU A 47 -20.32 3.29 2.69
CA LEU A 47 -19.58 2.89 1.50
C LEU A 47 -20.25 1.72 0.75
N ILE A 48 -20.73 0.69 1.46
CA ILE A 48 -21.49 -0.41 0.85
C ILE A 48 -22.83 0.12 0.31
N THR A 49 -23.48 1.07 0.99
CA THR A 49 -24.73 1.70 0.51
C THR A 49 -24.48 2.52 -0.76
N CYS A 50 -23.37 3.25 -0.82
CA CYS A 50 -22.93 3.95 -2.03
C CYS A 50 -22.71 2.94 -3.18
N LEU A 51 -21.90 1.89 -2.97
CA LEU A 51 -21.61 0.85 -3.95
C LEU A 51 -22.86 0.07 -4.44
N ILE A 52 -23.82 -0.21 -3.54
CA ILE A 52 -25.08 -0.90 -3.89
C ILE A 52 -26.03 0.03 -4.66
N SER A 53 -26.09 1.31 -4.30
CA SER A 53 -26.91 2.30 -5.03
C SER A 53 -26.40 2.50 -6.45
N ILE A 54 -25.10 2.32 -6.65
CA ILE A 54 -24.37 2.46 -7.91
C ILE A 54 -24.62 1.29 -8.88
N GLY A 55 -24.69 0.05 -8.39
CA GLY A 55 -24.85 -1.15 -9.25
C GLY A 55 -26.25 -1.41 -9.81
N LYS A 56 -27.14 -0.41 -9.82
CA LYS A 56 -28.56 -0.59 -10.16
C LYS A 56 -29.00 0.10 -11.46
N ASP A 57 -28.12 0.84 -12.11
CA ASP A 57 -28.40 1.46 -13.40
C ASP A 57 -27.79 0.64 -14.54
N ASP A 58 -28.58 -0.31 -15.04
CA ASP A 58 -28.35 -1.00 -16.31
C ASP A 58 -28.63 -0.03 -17.48
N ASP A 59 -27.61 0.70 -17.94
CA ASP A 59 -27.50 1.06 -19.36
C ASP A 59 -26.06 1.38 -19.75
N ALA A 60 -25.71 1.11 -21.01
CA ALA A 60 -24.36 1.02 -21.56
C ALA A 60 -23.61 2.37 -21.72
N SER A 61 -23.65 3.22 -20.69
CA SER A 61 -22.86 4.45 -20.54
C SER A 61 -21.76 4.24 -19.49
N GLY A 62 -20.58 4.83 -19.71
CA GLY A 62 -19.44 4.70 -18.78
C GLY A 62 -19.76 5.13 -17.35
N LEU A 63 -18.83 4.84 -16.43
CA LEU A 63 -18.96 5.15 -15.00
C LEU A 63 -19.39 6.61 -14.77
N SER A 64 -20.39 6.83 -13.92
CA SER A 64 -20.81 8.17 -13.47
C SER A 64 -19.72 8.84 -12.64
N ASP A 65 -19.77 10.17 -12.53
CA ASP A 65 -18.82 10.92 -11.72
C ASP A 65 -18.84 10.46 -10.25
N GLU A 66 -20.01 10.07 -9.73
CA GLU A 66 -20.19 9.51 -8.39
C GLU A 66 -19.53 8.13 -8.25
N GLU A 67 -19.62 7.28 -9.27
CA GLU A 67 -18.96 5.97 -9.29
C GLU A 67 -17.43 6.10 -9.31
N ILE A 68 -16.93 7.05 -10.12
CA ILE A 68 -15.50 7.34 -10.21
C ILE A 68 -14.97 7.84 -8.87
N VAL A 69 -15.69 8.75 -8.21
CA VAL A 69 -15.30 9.29 -6.89
C VAL A 69 -15.39 8.21 -5.81
N GLY A 70 -16.45 7.40 -5.79
CA GLY A 70 -16.61 6.30 -4.84
C GLY A 70 -15.49 5.27 -4.94
N ASN A 71 -15.13 4.87 -6.17
CA ASN A 71 -14.03 3.96 -6.42
C ASN A 71 -12.67 4.56 -6.05
N ALA A 72 -12.45 5.86 -6.31
CA ALA A 72 -11.23 6.55 -5.90
C ALA A 72 -11.06 6.59 -4.37
N ILE A 73 -12.12 6.89 -3.64
CA ILE A 73 -12.12 6.89 -2.17
C ILE A 73 -11.87 5.47 -1.64
N PHE A 74 -12.50 4.46 -2.23
CA PHE A 74 -12.30 3.05 -1.85
C PHE A 74 -10.84 2.61 -2.02
N ILE A 75 -10.25 2.88 -3.19
CA ILE A 75 -8.84 2.55 -3.46
C ILE A 75 -7.91 3.28 -2.49
N MET A 76 -8.19 4.56 -2.18
CA MET A 76 -7.41 5.32 -1.21
C MET A 76 -7.47 4.70 0.19
N LEU A 77 -8.67 4.37 0.69
CA LEU A 77 -8.85 3.75 2.01
C LEU A 77 -8.16 2.38 2.08
N ALA A 78 -8.42 1.53 1.08
CA ALA A 78 -7.91 0.17 1.03
C ALA A 78 -6.37 0.14 0.96
N GLY A 79 -5.78 0.99 0.12
CA GLY A 79 -4.32 1.06 -0.05
C GLY A 79 -3.60 1.75 1.09
N HIS A 80 -4.20 2.82 1.66
CA HIS A 80 -3.55 3.68 2.64
C HIS A 80 -3.21 2.93 3.94
N ASP A 81 -4.19 2.30 4.56
CA ASP A 81 -3.99 1.68 5.87
C ASP A 81 -3.17 0.40 5.77
N THR A 82 -3.48 -0.46 4.79
CA THR A 82 -2.76 -1.72 4.59
C THR A 82 -1.27 -1.49 4.29
N SER A 83 -0.95 -0.60 3.35
CA SER A 83 0.44 -0.32 2.98
C SER A 83 1.18 0.46 4.07
N SER A 84 0.51 1.38 4.79
CA SER A 84 1.15 2.05 5.93
C SER A 84 1.51 1.07 7.05
N VAL A 85 0.64 0.08 7.32
CA VAL A 85 0.91 -0.95 8.32
C VAL A 85 2.05 -1.84 7.86
N LEU A 86 2.03 -2.31 6.60
CA LEU A 86 3.10 -3.10 6.02
C LEU A 86 4.46 -2.40 6.09
N LEU A 87 4.54 -1.13 5.65
CA LEU A 87 5.77 -0.33 5.73
C LEU A 87 6.25 -0.15 7.17
N THR A 88 5.33 -0.02 8.12
CA THR A 88 5.68 0.08 9.54
C THR A 88 6.29 -1.22 10.04
N PHE A 89 5.68 -2.37 9.73
CA PHE A 89 6.22 -3.68 10.10
C PHE A 89 7.57 -3.96 9.42
N LEU A 90 7.74 -3.56 8.17
CA LEU A 90 9.01 -3.69 7.45
C LEU A 90 10.13 -2.90 8.14
N ILE A 91 9.89 -1.62 8.46
CA ILE A 91 10.87 -0.79 9.16
C ILE A 91 11.16 -1.36 10.55
N LYS A 92 10.13 -1.87 11.24
CA LYS A 92 10.30 -2.51 12.53
C LYS A 92 11.17 -3.77 12.41
N LEU A 93 10.93 -4.61 11.42
CA LEU A 93 11.73 -5.81 11.15
C LEU A 93 13.20 -5.45 10.96
N PHE A 94 13.50 -4.42 10.17
CA PHE A 94 14.88 -3.96 9.97
C PHE A 94 15.53 -3.35 11.21
N ALA A 95 14.73 -2.74 12.09
CA ALA A 95 15.22 -2.18 13.35
C ALA A 95 15.48 -3.27 14.40
N ASP A 96 14.64 -4.32 14.42
CA ASP A 96 14.73 -5.43 15.38
C ASP A 96 15.83 -6.43 14.96
N ASP A 97 16.06 -6.64 13.66
CA ASP A 97 17.12 -7.50 13.13
C ASP A 97 17.98 -6.79 12.07
N PRO A 98 19.15 -6.24 12.47
CA PRO A 98 20.08 -5.60 11.55
C PRO A 98 20.67 -6.54 10.49
N SER A 99 20.66 -7.87 10.71
CA SER A 99 21.22 -8.82 9.75
C SER A 99 20.35 -8.95 8.51
N VAL A 100 19.02 -8.92 8.67
CA VAL A 100 18.05 -8.87 7.57
C VAL A 100 18.24 -7.60 6.75
N CYS A 101 18.39 -6.45 7.43
CA CYS A 101 18.66 -5.17 6.76
C CYS A 101 19.96 -5.22 5.96
N ALA A 102 21.03 -5.78 6.52
CA ALA A 102 22.32 -5.92 5.84
C ALA A 102 22.23 -6.81 4.59
N ALA A 103 21.49 -7.92 4.67
CA ALA A 103 21.26 -8.81 3.53
C ALA A 103 20.52 -8.10 2.38
N VAL A 104 19.43 -7.40 2.70
CA VAL A 104 18.65 -6.62 1.71
C VAL A 104 19.52 -5.52 1.07
N VAL A 105 20.33 -4.81 1.86
CA VAL A 105 21.23 -3.77 1.32
C VAL A 105 22.29 -4.39 0.40
N GLN A 106 22.88 -5.52 0.79
CA GLN A 106 23.86 -6.21 -0.05
C GLN A 106 23.28 -6.59 -1.41
N GLU A 107 22.08 -7.17 -1.42
CA GLU A 107 21.37 -7.55 -2.65
C GLU A 107 21.10 -6.33 -3.54
N GLN A 108 20.61 -5.24 -2.97
CA GLN A 108 20.35 -4.00 -3.71
C GLN A 108 21.64 -3.39 -4.27
N GLU A 109 22.76 -3.49 -3.54
CA GLU A 109 24.07 -3.05 -4.04
C GLU A 109 24.57 -3.88 -5.21
N GLU A 110 24.37 -5.20 -5.20
CA GLU A 110 24.76 -6.08 -6.30
C GLU A 110 24.02 -5.71 -7.60
N ILE A 111 22.73 -5.40 -7.49
CA ILE A 111 21.92 -4.90 -8.61
C ILE A 111 22.41 -3.52 -9.05
N ALA A 112 22.65 -2.60 -8.10
CA ALA A 112 23.15 -1.26 -8.41
C ALA A 112 24.52 -1.29 -9.13
N LYS A 113 25.41 -2.20 -8.75
CA LYS A 113 26.72 -2.41 -9.40
C LYS A 113 26.59 -2.92 -10.83
N SER A 114 25.51 -3.65 -11.15
CA SER A 114 25.25 -4.15 -12.50
C SER A 114 24.69 -3.10 -13.45
N LYS A 115 24.31 -1.92 -12.94
CA LYS A 115 23.68 -0.85 -13.71
C LYS A 115 24.63 0.23 -14.17
N ALA A 116 24.35 0.78 -15.34
CA ALA A 116 25.02 1.99 -15.82
C ALA A 116 24.57 3.23 -15.03
N LEU A 117 25.42 4.26 -15.00
CA LEU A 117 25.13 5.50 -14.30
C LEU A 117 23.90 6.19 -14.93
N GLY A 118 22.84 6.33 -14.14
CA GLY A 118 21.56 6.93 -14.58
C GLY A 118 20.56 5.94 -15.18
N GLU A 119 20.88 4.64 -15.20
CA GLU A 119 19.94 3.60 -15.60
C GLU A 119 18.87 3.39 -14.51
N VAL A 120 17.59 3.41 -14.91
CA VAL A 120 16.47 3.16 -14.00
C VAL A 120 16.34 1.67 -13.68
N LEU A 121 15.71 1.35 -12.55
CA LEU A 121 15.32 -0.02 -12.23
C LEU A 121 14.36 -0.55 -13.30
N THR A 122 14.66 -1.74 -13.82
CA THR A 122 13.81 -2.46 -14.76
C THR A 122 13.00 -3.52 -14.02
N TRP A 123 11.98 -4.07 -14.68
CA TRP A 123 11.20 -5.19 -14.13
C TRP A 123 12.08 -6.41 -13.83
N ASP A 124 13.08 -6.69 -14.66
CA ASP A 124 14.01 -7.81 -14.45
C ASP A 124 14.84 -7.63 -13.18
N ASP A 125 15.13 -6.39 -12.78
CA ASP A 125 15.84 -6.10 -11.54
C ASP A 125 14.96 -6.34 -10.31
N LEU A 126 13.66 -6.00 -10.40
CA LEU A 126 12.70 -6.26 -9.32
C LEU A 126 12.48 -7.76 -9.11
N VAL A 127 12.45 -8.55 -10.19
CA VAL A 127 12.34 -10.01 -10.09
C VAL A 127 13.55 -10.60 -9.38
N LYS A 128 14.76 -10.14 -9.68
CA LYS A 128 15.98 -10.58 -8.99
C LYS A 128 15.96 -10.29 -7.49
N MET A 129 15.36 -9.16 -7.09
CA MET A 129 15.21 -8.84 -5.66
C MET A 129 14.24 -9.77 -4.92
N MET A 130 13.28 -10.36 -5.65
CA MET A 130 12.33 -11.31 -5.09
C MET A 130 12.91 -12.72 -5.01
N GLU A 131 13.59 -13.17 -6.05
CA GLU A 131 14.08 -14.55 -6.17
C GLU A 131 15.21 -14.89 -5.18
N SER A 132 16.03 -13.91 -4.79
CA SER A 132 17.06 -14.05 -3.75
C SER A 132 16.48 -14.37 -2.36
N SER A 133 15.27 -13.88 -2.07
CA SER A 133 14.59 -14.12 -0.79
C SER A 133 14.05 -15.56 -0.65
N ASP A 134 13.78 -16.25 -1.77
CA ASP A 134 13.27 -17.63 -1.80
C ASP A 134 14.37 -18.71 -1.72
N GLY A 135 15.64 -18.30 -1.75
CA GLY A 135 16.80 -19.19 -1.75
C GLY A 135 17.13 -19.80 -0.39
N ASP A 136 16.74 -19.15 0.72
CA ASP A 136 17.11 -19.53 2.09
C ASP A 136 15.94 -20.17 2.88
N SER A 137 14.69 -19.96 2.45
CA SER A 137 13.49 -20.37 3.21
C SER A 137 12.95 -21.77 2.90
N LYS A 138 13.58 -22.58 2.03
CA LYS A 138 13.09 -23.96 1.79
C LYS A 138 13.41 -24.92 2.93
N ASP A 139 14.35 -24.58 3.81
CA ASP A 139 14.83 -25.49 4.88
C ASP A 139 14.55 -24.99 6.31
N ASP A 140 13.94 -23.81 6.52
CA ASP A 140 13.59 -23.31 7.86
C ASP A 140 12.08 -23.44 8.19
N PRO A 141 11.68 -24.40 9.04
CA PRO A 141 10.30 -24.55 9.48
C PRO A 141 9.78 -23.38 10.34
N SER A 142 10.64 -22.43 10.74
CA SER A 142 10.26 -21.25 11.54
C SER A 142 9.53 -20.17 10.75
N CYS A 143 9.71 -20.11 9.42
CA CYS A 143 9.05 -19.11 8.56
C CYS A 143 7.53 -19.29 8.46
N VAL A 144 7.01 -20.48 8.78
CA VAL A 144 5.57 -20.78 8.75
C VAL A 144 4.84 -20.22 9.99
N LEU A 145 5.57 -19.83 11.05
CA LEU A 145 4.98 -19.40 12.32
C LEU A 145 4.57 -17.92 12.35
N PHE A 146 4.99 -17.09 11.39
CA PHE A 146 4.65 -15.67 11.38
C PHE A 146 3.25 -15.34 10.81
N LEU A 147 2.56 -16.32 10.20
CA LEU A 147 1.20 -16.14 9.67
C LEU A 147 0.09 -16.83 10.48
N GLN A 148 0.44 -17.48 11.60
CA GLN A 148 -0.57 -18.03 12.50
C GLN A 148 -0.88 -17.01 13.61
N GLU A 149 -1.72 -16.03 13.28
CA GLU A 149 -2.33 -15.15 14.26
C GLU A 149 -3.09 -15.98 15.32
N ASP A 150 -2.71 -15.80 16.58
CA ASP A 150 -3.38 -16.39 17.75
C ASP A 150 -4.84 -15.88 17.85
N PRO A 151 -5.88 -16.73 17.73
CA PRO A 151 -7.28 -16.29 17.77
C PRO A 151 -7.81 -15.91 19.17
N GLN A 152 -6.95 -15.63 20.14
CA GLN A 152 -7.33 -15.44 21.55
C GLN A 152 -6.86 -14.11 22.15
N ARG A 153 -6.68 -13.07 21.33
CA ARG A 153 -6.37 -11.72 21.83
C ARG A 153 -7.44 -10.67 21.58
N TYR A 154 -8.71 -11.08 21.57
CA TYR A 154 -9.87 -10.23 21.85
C TYR A 154 -10.96 -11.03 22.58
#